data_AF-A0A2P2IUH4-F1
#
_entry.id   AF-A0A2P2IUH4-F1
#
_cell.length_a   1.000
_cell.length_b   1.000
_cell.length_c   1.000
_cell.angle_alpha   90.00
_cell.angle_beta   90.00
_cell.angle_gamma   90.00
#
_symmetry.space_group_name_H-M   'P 1'
#
loop_
_entity.id
_entity.type
_entity.pdbx_description
1 polymer ?
#
loop_
_entity_poly.entity_id
_entity_poly.type
_entity_poly.pdbx_seq_one_letter_code
_entity_poly.pdbx_strand_id
1 'polypeptide(L)'
;MECKGLEFQDVLLYDFFGKSPIKSEWEVIYGYMKDRKLPAPPRHFPCFNKLKRNTLCYELKQLYVAITRTKQRLWILDKGLPHSLFYYWATLHLVKVRRLDGRFFQEIKVLRSGEEWKSRGLQVGLVSTRLPSLIALYMNSVSANI
;
A
#
# COMPACT_ATOMS: atom_id res chain seq x y z
N MET A 1 11.44 -12.66 -4.21
CA MET A 1 11.54 -11.27 -4.73
C MET A 1 12.99 -10.86 -4.70
N GLU A 2 13.63 -10.76 -5.87
CA GLU A 2 14.98 -10.22 -6.05
C GLU A 2 14.88 -8.74 -6.45
N CYS A 3 14.87 -7.85 -5.46
CA CYS A 3 14.93 -6.40 -5.67
C CYS A 3 16.08 -5.77 -4.85
N LYS A 4 17.06 -6.57 -4.44
CA LYS A 4 18.16 -6.13 -3.57
C LYS A 4 19.08 -5.21 -4.38
N GLY A 5 19.10 -3.92 -4.04
CA GLY A 5 19.99 -2.92 -4.65
C GLY A 5 19.37 -2.09 -5.79
N LEU A 6 18.09 -2.29 -6.12
CA LEU A 6 17.39 -1.49 -7.13
C LEU A 6 16.48 -0.46 -6.44
N GLU A 7 16.42 0.77 -6.96
CA GLU A 7 15.48 1.79 -6.52
C GLU A 7 14.69 2.28 -7.73
N PHE A 8 13.40 2.52 -7.54
CA PHE A 8 12.47 2.87 -8.61
C PHE A 8 11.94 4.27 -8.40
N GLN A 9 11.80 5.04 -9.48
CA GLN A 9 11.25 6.39 -9.38
C GLN A 9 9.79 6.35 -8.89
N ASP A 10 9.00 5.47 -9.49
CA ASP A 10 7.61 5.24 -9.16
C ASP A 10 7.34 3.74 -8.97
N VAL A 11 6.54 3.39 -7.96
CA VAL A 11 6.16 2.00 -7.66
C VAL A 11 4.64 1.88 -7.64
N LEU A 12 4.10 0.81 -8.20
CA LEU A 12 2.68 0.46 -8.11
C LEU A 12 2.52 -0.85 -7.32
N LEU A 13 1.88 -0.78 -6.16
CA LEU A 13 1.38 -1.93 -5.42
C LEU A 13 -0.04 -2.23 -5.90
N TYR A 14 -0.22 -3.40 -6.49
CA TYR A 14 -1.52 -3.85 -7.00
C TYR A 14 -2.06 -5.04 -6.22
N ASP A 15 -3.23 -4.87 -5.60
CA ASP A 15 -4.00 -5.91 -4.88
C ASP A 15 -3.15 -6.68 -3.85
N PHE A 16 -2.20 -5.98 -3.21
CA PHE A 16 -1.32 -6.48 -2.17
C PHE A 16 -2.10 -6.93 -0.93
N PHE A 17 -2.98 -6.07 -0.42
CA PHE A 17 -3.82 -6.34 0.76
C PHE A 17 -5.06 -7.16 0.39
N GLY A 18 -5.60 -6.99 -0.81
CA GLY A 18 -6.71 -7.81 -1.33
C GLY A 18 -6.40 -9.31 -1.35
N LYS A 19 -5.16 -9.66 -1.71
CA LYS A 19 -4.62 -11.03 -1.71
C LYS A 19 -4.09 -11.51 -0.35
N SER A 20 -4.05 -10.63 0.65
CA SER A 20 -3.60 -11.00 1.98
C SER A 20 -4.59 -11.98 2.64
N PRO A 21 -4.11 -13.09 3.22
CA PRO A 21 -4.94 -13.99 4.00
C PRO A 21 -5.28 -13.44 5.41
N ILE A 22 -4.72 -12.29 5.80
CA ILE A 22 -4.76 -11.77 7.19
C ILE A 22 -5.36 -10.36 7.30
N LYS A 23 -6.49 -10.12 6.64
CA LYS A 23 -7.14 -8.79 6.59
C LYS A 23 -7.47 -8.20 7.97
N SER A 24 -7.93 -9.03 8.91
CA SER A 24 -8.27 -8.59 10.26
C SER A 24 -7.08 -8.21 11.14
N GLU A 25 -5.87 -8.68 10.80
CA GLU A 25 -4.69 -8.50 11.64
C GLU A 25 -4.10 -7.10 11.54
N TRP A 26 -4.40 -6.40 10.43
CA TRP A 26 -4.05 -5.01 10.24
C TRP A 26 -4.78 -4.06 11.22
N GLU A 27 -5.80 -4.51 11.94
CA GLU A 27 -6.46 -3.75 13.02
C GLU A 27 -5.51 -3.42 14.18
N VAL A 28 -4.38 -4.13 14.31
CA VAL A 28 -3.33 -3.81 15.30
C VAL A 28 -2.78 -2.39 15.16
N ILE A 29 -2.88 -1.79 13.95
CA ILE A 29 -2.47 -0.42 13.69
C ILE A 29 -3.23 0.58 14.57
N TYR A 30 -4.50 0.34 14.88
CA TYR A 30 -5.24 1.20 15.79
C TYR A 30 -4.76 1.08 17.24
N GLY A 31 -4.31 -0.11 17.67
CA GLY A 31 -3.62 -0.29 18.95
C GLY A 31 -2.35 0.56 19.01
N TYR A 32 -1.54 0.50 17.94
CA TYR A 32 -0.35 1.34 17.80
C TYR A 32 -0.67 2.84 17.84
N MET A 33 -1.74 3.28 17.17
CA MET A 33 -2.19 4.67 17.20
C MET A 33 -2.56 5.12 18.61
N LYS A 34 -3.32 4.28 19.34
CA LYS A 34 -3.69 4.54 20.73
C LYS A 34 -2.47 4.72 21.63
N ASP A 35 -1.49 3.83 21.52
CA ASP A 35 -0.25 3.90 22.32
C ASP A 35 0.57 5.17 22.02
N ARG A 36 0.48 5.67 20.78
CA ARG A 36 1.10 6.93 20.33
C ARG A 36 0.25 8.18 20.60
N LYS A 37 -0.88 8.06 21.28
CA LYS A 37 -1.86 9.15 21.51
C LYS A 37 -2.37 9.79 20.21
N LEU A 38 -2.39 9.04 19.12
CA LEU A 38 -3.02 9.46 17.87
C LEU A 38 -4.54 9.21 17.96
N PRO A 39 -5.37 10.02 17.25
CA PRO A 39 -6.79 9.74 17.13
C PRO A 39 -7.01 8.32 16.60
N ALA A 40 -7.72 7.48 17.34
CA ALA A 40 -8.06 6.13 16.92
C ALA A 40 -9.53 5.85 17.26
N PRO A 41 -10.29 5.15 16.40
CA PRO A 41 -11.66 4.77 16.71
C PRO A 41 -11.70 3.85 17.94
N PRO A 42 -12.77 3.93 18.76
CA PRO A 42 -12.95 3.06 19.93
C PRO A 42 -13.29 1.64 19.45
N ARG A 43 -12.27 0.85 19.12
CA ARG A 43 -12.43 -0.55 18.70
C ARG A 43 -11.67 -1.47 19.65
N HIS A 44 -12.22 -2.67 19.86
CA HIS A 44 -11.50 -3.76 20.52
C HIS A 44 -10.58 -4.43 19.50
N PHE A 45 -9.29 -4.50 19.81
CA PHE A 45 -8.31 -5.13 18.93
C PHE A 45 -8.23 -6.63 19.26
N PRO A 46 -8.19 -7.50 18.24
CA PRO A 46 -8.10 -8.94 18.48
C PRO A 46 -6.84 -9.28 19.27
N CYS A 47 -6.96 -10.23 20.19
CA CYS A 47 -5.84 -10.70 21.00
C CYS A 47 -4.75 -11.32 20.11
N PHE A 48 -3.51 -11.06 20.49
CA PHE A 48 -2.30 -11.35 19.72
C PHE A 48 -2.15 -12.84 19.39
N ASN A 49 -2.33 -13.22 18.12
CA ASN A 49 -2.09 -14.59 17.65
C ASN A 49 -0.69 -14.70 17.04
N LYS A 50 0.17 -15.56 17.62
CA LYS A 50 1.59 -15.70 17.24
C LYS A 50 1.81 -16.12 15.78
N LEU A 51 0.96 -16.99 15.21
CA LEU A 51 1.07 -17.40 13.80
C LEU A 51 0.70 -16.24 12.87
N LYS A 52 -0.36 -15.52 13.21
CA LYS A 52 -0.82 -14.36 12.44
C LYS A 52 0.18 -13.19 12.49
N ARG A 53 0.92 -13.05 13.59
CA ARG A 53 2.01 -12.08 13.74
C ARG A 53 3.14 -12.29 12.72
N ASN A 54 3.53 -13.53 12.46
CA ASN A 54 4.64 -13.80 11.53
C ASN A 54 4.25 -13.38 10.10
N THR A 55 3.01 -13.68 9.70
CA THR A 55 2.46 -13.24 8.40
C THR A 55 2.36 -11.72 8.33
N LEU A 56 1.85 -11.06 9.37
CA LEU A 56 1.76 -9.61 9.40
C LEU A 56 3.14 -8.94 9.35
N CYS A 57 4.12 -9.47 10.09
CA CYS A 57 5.50 -8.98 10.06
C CYS A 57 6.11 -9.14 8.65
N TYR A 58 5.82 -10.25 7.97
CA TYR A 58 6.25 -10.44 6.59
C TYR A 58 5.61 -9.42 5.64
N GLU A 59 4.30 -9.21 5.70
CA GLU A 59 3.62 -8.23 4.85
C GLU A 59 4.07 -6.80 5.15
N LEU A 60 4.23 -6.43 6.43
CA LEU A 60 4.80 -5.14 6.84
C LEU A 60 6.20 -4.95 6.27
N LYS A 61 7.05 -5.99 6.29
CA LYS A 61 8.39 -5.94 5.70
C LYS A 61 8.34 -5.75 4.20
N GLN A 62 7.43 -6.44 3.49
CA GLN A 62 7.26 -6.25 2.04
C GLN A 62 6.77 -4.84 1.71
N LEU A 63 5.82 -4.32 2.48
CA LEU A 63 5.31 -2.96 2.35
C LEU A 63 6.42 -1.93 2.61
N TYR A 64 7.23 -2.12 3.66
CA TYR A 64 8.40 -1.29 3.97
C TYR A 64 9.40 -1.29 2.81
N VAL A 65 9.71 -2.47 2.25
CA VAL A 65 10.60 -2.56 1.08
C VAL A 65 10.00 -1.80 -0.10
N ALA A 66 8.70 -1.95 -0.40
CA ALA A 66 8.08 -1.21 -1.49
C ALA A 66 8.14 0.31 -1.29
N ILE A 67 7.89 0.80 -0.07
CA ILE A 67 7.98 2.22 0.28
C ILE A 67 9.41 2.72 0.11
N THR A 68 10.38 2.07 0.76
CA THR A 68 11.80 2.50 0.76
C THR A 68 12.48 2.36 -0.60
N ARG A 69 11.97 1.49 -1.47
CA ARG A 69 12.46 1.34 -2.86
C ARG A 69 11.89 2.39 -3.81
N THR A 70 10.89 3.15 -3.38
CA THR A 70 10.27 4.23 -4.15
C THR A 70 11.03 5.53 -3.92
N LYS A 71 11.43 6.25 -4.98
CA LYS A 71 12.10 7.57 -4.87
C LYS A 71 11.15 8.75 -4.90
N GLN A 72 10.06 8.64 -5.66
CA GLN A 72 9.13 9.75 -5.85
C GLN A 72 7.72 9.36 -5.43
N ARG A 73 7.08 8.40 -6.11
CA ARG A 73 5.64 8.17 -5.91
C ARG A 73 5.31 6.70 -5.75
N LEU A 74 4.70 6.38 -4.63
CA LEU A 74 4.11 5.06 -4.40
C LEU A 74 2.63 5.15 -4.69
N TRP A 75 2.17 4.30 -5.61
CA TRP A 75 0.78 4.10 -5.96
C TRP A 75 0.29 2.80 -5.32
N ILE A 76 -0.77 2.86 -4.53
CA ILE A 76 -1.43 1.66 -4.02
C ILE A 76 -2.79 1.56 -4.67
N LEU A 77 -3.00 0.51 -5.46
CA LEU A 77 -4.24 0.19 -6.14
C LEU A 77 -4.78 -1.13 -5.59
N ASP A 78 -5.65 -1.04 -4.60
CA ASP A 78 -6.01 -2.20 -3.80
C ASP A 78 -7.49 -2.23 -3.43
N LYS A 79 -8.11 -3.41 -3.55
CA LYS A 79 -9.52 -3.64 -3.19
C LYS A 79 -9.69 -4.04 -1.72
N GLY A 80 -8.62 -4.50 -1.07
CA GLY A 80 -8.61 -4.98 0.30
C GLY A 80 -7.73 -4.16 1.24
N LEU A 81 -7.42 -2.91 0.90
CA LEU A 81 -6.65 -2.02 1.77
C LEU A 81 -7.32 -1.95 3.16
N PRO A 82 -6.61 -2.29 4.25
CA PRO A 82 -7.17 -2.26 5.58
C PRO A 82 -7.57 -0.84 5.97
N HIS A 83 -8.78 -0.69 6.51
CA HIS A 83 -9.28 0.62 6.92
C HIS A 83 -8.38 1.24 8.00
N SER A 84 -7.85 0.43 8.92
CA SER A 84 -6.91 0.85 9.95
C SER A 84 -5.63 1.48 9.40
N LEU A 85 -5.07 0.91 8.36
CA LEU A 85 -3.85 1.40 7.72
C LEU A 85 -4.11 2.68 6.93
N PHE A 86 -5.20 2.71 6.15
CA PHE A 86 -5.63 3.93 5.46
C PHE A 86 -5.86 5.08 6.43
N TYR A 87 -6.60 4.82 7.51
CA TYR A 87 -6.93 5.81 8.52
C TYR A 87 -5.67 6.35 9.21
N TYR A 88 -4.72 5.47 9.55
CA TYR A 88 -3.43 5.86 10.10
C TYR A 88 -2.67 6.82 9.18
N TRP A 89 -2.50 6.44 7.91
CA TRP A 89 -1.81 7.29 6.95
C TRP A 89 -2.54 8.60 6.67
N ALA A 90 -3.87 8.58 6.64
CA ALA A 90 -4.67 9.79 6.45
C ALA A 90 -4.53 10.74 7.66
N THR A 91 -4.52 10.20 8.88
CA THR A 91 -4.31 10.94 10.13
C THR A 91 -2.94 11.63 10.16
N LEU A 92 -1.92 10.98 9.59
CA LEU A 92 -0.59 11.55 9.45
C LEU A 92 -0.40 12.42 8.18
N HIS A 93 -1.47 12.62 7.40
CA HIS A 93 -1.43 13.34 6.12
C HIS A 93 -0.42 12.78 5.10
N LEU A 94 -0.13 11.47 5.17
CA LEU A 94 0.83 10.79 4.30
C LEU A 94 0.24 10.34 2.96
N VAL A 95 -1.09 10.26 2.87
CA VAL A 95 -1.78 9.76 1.68
C VAL A 95 -2.70 10.79 1.05
N LYS A 96 -2.76 10.79 -0.28
CA LYS A 96 -3.81 11.46 -1.06
C LYS A 96 -4.64 10.42 -1.79
N VAL A 97 -5.97 10.50 -1.63
CA VAL A 97 -6.92 9.65 -2.37
C VAL A 97 -7.12 10.24 -3.75
N ARG A 98 -6.90 9.44 -4.79
CA ARG A 98 -7.19 9.81 -6.17
C ARG A 98 -8.27 8.92 -6.77
N ARG A 99 -9.11 9.54 -7.60
CA ARG A 99 -10.07 8.82 -8.46
C ARG A 99 -9.33 8.20 -9.63
N LEU A 100 -9.76 7.01 -10.03
CA LEU A 100 -9.28 6.35 -11.24
C LEU A 100 -10.00 6.93 -12.46
N ASP A 101 -9.49 8.05 -12.95
CA ASP A 101 -9.99 8.70 -14.16
C ASP A 101 -9.03 8.52 -15.34
N GLY A 102 -9.42 9.01 -16.51
CA GLY A 102 -8.57 8.95 -17.71
C GLY A 102 -7.18 9.58 -17.48
N ARG A 103 -7.07 10.60 -16.62
CA ARG A 103 -5.80 11.24 -16.27
C ARG A 103 -4.89 10.32 -15.46
N PHE A 104 -5.44 9.61 -14.46
CA PHE A 104 -4.71 8.57 -13.73
C PHE A 104 -4.15 7.50 -14.69
N PHE A 105 -4.96 7.02 -15.64
CA PHE A 105 -4.50 6.02 -16.59
C PHE A 105 -3.45 6.57 -17.56
N GLN A 106 -3.49 7.84 -17.94
CA GLN A 106 -2.42 8.47 -18.71
C GLN A 106 -1.12 8.55 -17.91
N GLU A 107 -1.18 8.95 -16.63
CA GLU A 107 0.00 8.95 -15.75
C GLU A 107 0.60 7.54 -15.62
N ILE A 108 -0.22 6.53 -15.34
CA ILE A 108 0.21 5.12 -15.28
C ILE A 108 0.76 4.65 -16.63
N LYS A 109 0.18 5.08 -17.76
CA LYS A 109 0.66 4.72 -19.10
C LYS A 109 2.04 5.33 -19.37
N VAL A 110 2.29 6.56 -18.93
CA VAL A 110 3.60 7.20 -18.97
C VAL A 110 4.62 6.44 -18.11
N LEU A 111 4.20 5.93 -16.94
CA LEU A 111 5.06 5.03 -16.14
C LEU A 111 5.41 3.73 -16.90
N ARG A 112 4.44 3.16 -17.65
CA ARG A 112 4.59 1.92 -18.41
C ARG A 112 5.46 2.03 -19.67
N SER A 113 5.62 3.23 -20.23
CA SER A 113 6.43 3.42 -21.46
C SER A 113 7.94 3.39 -21.22
N GLY A 114 8.40 3.38 -19.96
CA GLY A 114 9.80 3.08 -19.66
C GLY A 114 10.11 1.61 -19.91
N GLU A 115 11.07 1.33 -20.79
CA GLU A 115 11.52 -0.04 -21.14
C GLU A 115 11.88 -0.89 -19.89
N GLU A 116 12.22 -0.23 -18.78
CA GLU A 116 12.51 -0.83 -17.47
C GLU A 116 11.35 -1.65 -16.88
N TRP A 117 10.08 -1.28 -17.11
CA TRP A 117 8.93 -1.97 -16.51
C TRP A 117 8.68 -3.34 -17.13
N LYS A 118 8.93 -3.51 -18.43
CA LYS A 118 8.77 -4.81 -19.11
C LYS A 118 9.80 -5.84 -18.66
N SER A 119 10.99 -5.40 -18.24
CA SER A 119 12.09 -6.33 -17.90
C SER A 119 12.12 -6.74 -16.43
N ARG A 120 11.52 -5.96 -15.50
CA ARG A 120 11.66 -6.19 -14.05
C ARG A 120 10.37 -6.08 -13.22
N GLY A 121 9.25 -5.64 -13.79
CA GLY A 121 7.97 -5.50 -13.09
C GLY A 121 7.05 -6.70 -13.30
N LEU A 122 6.52 -7.27 -12.22
CA LEU A 122 5.51 -8.32 -12.27
C LEU A 122 4.32 -7.84 -13.10
N GLN A 123 4.15 -8.40 -14.30
CA GLN A 123 3.06 -8.05 -15.21
C GLN A 123 1.73 -8.50 -14.58
N VAL A 124 0.98 -7.57 -13.98
CA VAL A 124 -0.40 -7.83 -13.58
C VAL A 124 -1.33 -7.13 -14.57
N GLY A 125 -2.05 -7.95 -15.33
CA GLY A 125 -2.93 -7.54 -16.42
C GLY A 125 -3.98 -6.54 -15.98
N LEU A 126 -4.20 -5.52 -16.81
CA LEU A 126 -5.40 -4.68 -16.72
C LEU A 126 -6.60 -5.57 -17.08
N VAL A 127 -7.36 -6.00 -16.08
CA VAL A 127 -8.70 -6.49 -16.34
C VAL A 127 -9.60 -5.26 -16.44
N SER A 128 -9.98 -4.96 -17.68
CA SER A 128 -11.12 -4.11 -18.00
C SER A 128 -12.39 -4.78 -17.48
N THR A 129 -12.84 -4.40 -16.28
CA THR A 129 -14.24 -4.52 -15.88
C THR A 129 -14.56 -3.49 -14.78
N ARG A 130 -15.70 -2.82 -14.97
CA ARG A 130 -16.30 -1.78 -14.11
C ARG A 130 -16.20 -2.15 -12.62
N LEU A 131 -15.59 -1.33 -11.76
CA LEU A 131 -15.83 -1.40 -10.31
C LEU A 131 -15.64 -0.04 -9.60
N PRO A 132 -16.43 0.28 -8.54
CA PRO A 132 -16.51 1.62 -7.94
C PRO A 132 -15.60 1.85 -6.73
N SER A 133 -14.69 0.92 -6.38
CA SER A 133 -14.07 0.87 -5.04
C SER A 133 -12.55 0.81 -5.00
N LEU A 134 -11.85 0.98 -6.12
CA LEU A 134 -10.39 1.03 -6.12
C LEU A 134 -9.89 2.42 -5.70
N ILE A 135 -9.33 2.50 -4.50
CA ILE A 135 -8.65 3.70 -3.98
C ILE A 135 -7.22 3.69 -4.52
N ALA A 136 -6.81 4.77 -5.20
CA ALA A 136 -5.40 5.04 -5.45
C ALA A 136 -4.87 5.89 -4.29
N LEU A 137 -3.93 5.34 -3.51
CA LEU A 137 -3.17 6.14 -2.55
C LEU A 137 -1.86 6.59 -3.18
N TYR A 138 -1.59 7.88 -3.03
CA TYR A 138 -0.30 8.49 -3.30
C TYR A 138 0.42 8.71 -1.97
N MET A 139 1.60 8.10 -1.80
CA MET A 139 2.53 8.43 -0.71
C MET A 139 3.79 9.07 -1.30
N ASN A 140 4.19 10.23 -0.77
CA ASN A 140 5.50 10.79 -1.06
C ASN A 140 6.54 10.06 -0.19
N SER A 141 7.35 9.22 -0.82
CA SER A 141 8.32 8.35 -0.14
C SER A 141 9.29 9.10 0.77
N VAL A 142 9.61 10.36 0.45
CA VAL A 142 10.49 11.23 1.25
C VAL A 142 9.90 11.55 2.63
N SER A 143 8.57 11.52 2.77
CA SER A 143 7.86 11.81 4.02
C SER A 143 7.50 10.55 4.82
N ALA A 144 7.73 9.36 4.27
CA ALA A 144 7.25 8.08 4.81
C ALA A 144 8.35 7.29 5.55
N ASN A 145 9.09 7.94 6.44
CA ASN A 145 9.88 7.23 7.45
C ASN A 145 8.92 6.69 8.52
N ILE A 146 8.39 5.48 8.28
CA ILE A 146 7.53 4.72 9.21
C ILE A 146 8.40 3.98 10.24
#